data_AF-A0A7I4DUV0-F1
#
_entry.id   AF-A0A7I4DUV0-F1
#
_cell.length_a   1.000
_cell.length_b   1.000
_cell.length_c   1.000
_cell.angle_alpha   90.00
_cell.angle_beta   90.00
_cell.angle_gamma   90.00
#
_symmetry.space_group_name_H-M   'P 1'
#
loop_
_entity.id
_entity.type
_entity.pdbx_description
1 polymer ?
#
loop_
_entity_poly.entity_id
_entity_poly.type
_entity_poly.pdbx_seq_one_letter_code
_entity_poly.pdbx_strand_id
1 'polypeptide(L)'
;MEVWMQTFAPNSGTPIHRHECEEVFITLKGHGTLYLSRSRELDAPGEPEEFQIYPNATFTIPVDSVHQVRNTNQGEDLQVVVTISRPPMKSFIYKEWSTPHAEAVYEPREWDKEDKLSSASQQCKEPEAEDDVMADIAKLLGRSIEDIVVSDEIR
;
A
#
# COMPACT_ATOMS: atom_id res chain seq x y z
N MET A 1 -6.18 2.58 8.34
CA MET A 1 -5.24 1.65 7.68
C MET A 1 -5.24 2.00 6.22
N GLU A 2 -4.08 2.02 5.59
CA GLU A 2 -3.93 2.22 4.14
C GLU A 2 -3.16 1.03 3.57
N VAL A 3 -3.45 0.68 2.32
CA VAL A 3 -2.94 -0.53 1.67
C VAL A 3 -2.37 -0.14 0.30
N TRP A 4 -1.15 -0.60 0.02
CA TRP A 4 -0.48 -0.42 -1.26
C TRP A 4 -0.20 -1.77 -1.92
N MET A 5 -0.21 -1.77 -3.24
CA MET A 5 0.41 -2.82 -4.03
C MET A 5 1.58 -2.22 -4.80
N GLN A 6 2.78 -2.76 -4.59
CA GLN A 6 4.00 -2.25 -5.19
C GLN A 6 4.73 -3.37 -5.93
N THR A 7 5.28 -3.02 -7.09
CA THR A 7 6.13 -3.90 -7.90
C THR A 7 7.47 -3.23 -8.09
N PHE A 8 8.55 -3.90 -7.67
CA PHE A 8 9.92 -3.46 -7.84
C PHE A 8 10.58 -4.27 -8.95
N ALA A 9 10.98 -3.61 -10.04
CA ALA A 9 11.83 -4.20 -11.06
C ALA A 9 13.19 -4.65 -10.50
N PRO A 10 13.94 -5.53 -11.17
CA PRO A 10 15.29 -5.92 -10.78
C PRO A 10 16.18 -4.72 -10.43
N ASN A 11 16.88 -4.80 -9.28
CA ASN A 11 17.75 -3.74 -8.74
C ASN A 11 17.04 -2.43 -8.35
N SER A 12 15.71 -2.39 -8.30
CA SER A 12 14.94 -1.27 -7.76
C SER A 12 14.50 -1.53 -6.31
N GLY A 13 13.88 -0.55 -5.67
CA GLY A 13 13.44 -0.64 -4.29
C GLY A 13 13.07 0.71 -3.73
N THR A 14 12.85 0.75 -2.43
CA THR A 14 12.58 2.00 -1.71
C THR A 14 13.87 2.80 -1.50
N PRO A 15 13.76 4.12 -1.23
CA PRO A 15 14.84 4.83 -0.55
C PRO A 15 15.08 4.27 0.86
N ILE A 16 16.21 4.64 1.48
CA ILE A 16 16.45 4.42 2.91
C ILE A 16 15.56 5.39 3.68
N HIS A 17 14.71 4.90 4.58
CA HIS A 17 13.76 5.76 5.26
C HIS A 17 13.27 5.21 6.60
N ARG A 18 12.61 6.09 7.37
CA ARG A 18 11.81 5.72 8.56
C ARG A 18 10.48 6.46 8.56
N HIS A 19 9.54 5.99 9.37
CA HIS A 19 8.23 6.58 9.58
C HIS A 19 7.65 6.14 10.93
N GLU A 20 6.73 6.94 11.51
CA GLU A 20 6.14 6.67 12.83
C GLU A 20 4.83 5.86 12.77
N CYS A 21 4.75 4.89 11.86
CA CYS A 21 3.64 3.94 11.77
C CYS A 21 4.13 2.50 11.82
N GLU A 22 3.21 1.60 12.14
CA GLU A 22 3.38 0.17 11.87
C GLU A 22 3.28 -0.06 10.36
N GLU A 23 4.19 -0.85 9.80
CA GLU A 23 4.20 -1.24 8.39
C GLU A 23 4.42 -2.76 8.29
N VAL A 24 3.55 -3.41 7.51
CA VAL A 24 3.57 -4.86 7.28
C VAL A 24 3.63 -5.13 5.79
N PHE A 25 4.56 -5.97 5.39
CA PHE A 25 4.73 -6.43 4.02
C PHE A 25 4.27 -7.89 3.89
N ILE A 26 3.56 -8.19 2.81
CA ILE A 26 3.24 -9.54 2.36
C ILE A 26 3.82 -9.70 0.96
N THR A 27 4.73 -10.65 0.79
CA THR A 27 5.39 -10.89 -0.50
C THR A 27 4.54 -11.84 -1.35
N LEU A 28 4.05 -11.34 -2.48
CA LEU A 28 3.24 -12.12 -3.42
C LEU A 28 4.10 -12.90 -4.41
N LYS A 29 5.18 -12.27 -4.90
CA LYS A 29 6.07 -12.82 -5.92
C LYS A 29 7.47 -12.25 -5.75
N GLY A 30 8.47 -13.03 -6.15
CA GLY A 30 9.85 -12.58 -6.26
C GLY A 30 10.62 -12.66 -4.94
N HIS A 31 11.89 -12.27 -5.02
CA HIS A 31 12.83 -12.28 -3.93
C HIS A 31 13.44 -10.89 -3.75
N GLY A 32 13.92 -10.60 -2.55
CA GLY A 32 14.58 -9.34 -2.27
C GLY A 32 15.35 -9.36 -0.96
N THR A 33 15.78 -8.18 -0.55
CA THR A 33 16.50 -7.99 0.71
C THR A 33 15.90 -6.80 1.45
N LEU A 34 15.55 -7.01 2.71
CA LEU A 34 15.25 -5.96 3.67
C LEU A 34 16.55 -5.60 4.40
N TYR A 35 16.93 -4.34 4.31
CA TYR A 35 17.98 -3.74 5.13
C TYR A 35 17.31 -3.02 6.28
N LEU A 36 17.71 -3.29 7.52
CA LEU A 36 17.05 -2.76 8.71
C LEU A 36 18.07 -2.36 9.78
N SER A 37 18.02 -1.10 10.21
CA SER A 37 18.68 -0.64 11.43
C SER A 37 17.65 -0.46 12.54
N ARG A 38 17.88 -1.17 13.65
CA ARG A 38 17.03 -1.13 14.85
C ARG A 38 17.56 -0.19 15.93
N SER A 39 18.81 0.27 15.81
CA SER A 39 19.44 1.07 16.85
C SER A 39 18.91 2.49 16.83
N ARG A 40 18.37 2.94 17.97
CA ARG A 40 17.96 4.33 18.21
C ARG A 40 18.95 5.08 19.11
N GLU A 41 19.98 4.40 19.61
CA GLU A 41 20.95 4.99 20.53
C GLU A 41 22.03 5.80 19.79
N LEU A 42 22.14 5.58 18.47
CA LEU A 42 23.09 6.26 17.62
C LEU A 42 22.44 7.50 16.98
N ASP A 43 23.24 8.51 16.67
CA ASP A 43 22.79 9.72 15.97
C ASP A 43 22.47 9.47 14.48
N ALA A 44 22.79 8.28 13.97
CA ALA A 44 22.58 7.84 12.59
C ALA A 44 22.23 6.34 12.53
N PRO A 45 21.60 5.85 11.44
CA PRO A 45 21.21 4.45 11.30
C PRO A 45 22.38 3.46 11.46
N GLY A 46 23.55 3.76 10.88
CA GLY A 46 24.70 2.86 10.85
C GLY A 46 24.53 1.67 9.90
N GLU A 47 25.39 0.67 10.02
CA GLU A 47 25.34 -0.53 9.18
C GLU A 47 24.04 -1.32 9.41
N PRO A 48 23.23 -1.57 8.37
CA PRO A 48 21.97 -2.29 8.51
C PRO A 48 22.17 -3.79 8.61
N GLU A 49 21.27 -4.46 9.34
CA GLU A 49 21.10 -5.90 9.24
C GLU A 49 20.37 -6.27 7.94
N GLU A 50 20.76 -7.39 7.33
CA GLU A 50 20.16 -7.87 6.08
C GLU A 50 19.27 -9.09 6.30
N PHE A 51 18.03 -9.02 5.81
CA PHE A 51 17.05 -10.11 5.85
C PHE A 51 16.58 -10.45 4.44
N GLN A 52 16.61 -11.74 4.10
CA GLN A 52 16.13 -12.20 2.80
C GLN A 52 14.60 -12.23 2.76
N ILE A 53 14.05 -11.74 1.67
CA ILE A 53 12.61 -11.72 1.37
C ILE A 53 12.32 -12.85 0.38
N TYR A 54 11.31 -13.66 0.70
CA TYR A 54 10.87 -14.79 -0.10
C TYR A 54 9.38 -14.66 -0.45
N PRO A 55 8.91 -15.30 -1.54
CA PRO A 55 7.49 -15.40 -1.83
C PRO A 55 6.72 -16.04 -0.66
N ASN A 56 5.48 -15.59 -0.45
CA ASN A 56 4.60 -16.05 0.64
C ASN A 56 5.16 -15.81 2.06
N ALA A 57 6.13 -14.89 2.20
CA ALA A 57 6.59 -14.41 3.49
C ALA A 57 5.81 -13.17 3.93
N THR A 58 5.81 -12.93 5.24
CA THR A 58 5.32 -11.71 5.86
C THR A 58 6.38 -11.19 6.81
N PHE A 59 6.60 -9.87 6.79
CA PHE A 59 7.50 -9.22 7.73
C PHE A 59 6.96 -7.86 8.13
N THR A 60 7.39 -7.39 9.31
CA THR A 60 6.95 -6.14 9.91
C THR A 60 8.15 -5.23 10.11
N ILE A 61 7.99 -3.96 9.79
CA ILE A 61 8.95 -2.91 10.15
C ILE A 61 8.56 -2.38 11.52
N PRO A 62 9.44 -2.46 12.54
CA PRO A 62 9.17 -1.84 13.83
C PRO A 62 9.08 -0.32 13.66
N VAL A 63 8.11 0.30 14.33
CA VAL A 63 7.84 1.75 14.26
C VAL A 63 9.14 2.54 14.33
N ASP A 64 9.31 3.51 13.44
CA ASP A 64 10.43 4.44 13.38
C ASP A 64 11.82 3.79 13.20
N SER A 65 11.87 2.51 12.79
CA SER A 65 13.13 1.88 12.39
C SER A 65 13.53 2.32 10.98
N VAL A 66 14.83 2.56 10.78
CA VAL A 66 15.35 2.95 9.47
C VAL A 66 15.53 1.70 8.64
N HIS A 67 14.95 1.67 7.45
CA HIS A 67 14.92 0.48 6.62
C HIS A 67 14.94 0.80 5.12
N GLN A 68 15.23 -0.22 4.33
CA GLN A 68 15.16 -0.20 2.88
C GLN A 68 14.74 -1.57 2.36
N VAL A 69 13.77 -1.62 1.45
CA VAL A 69 13.38 -2.83 0.73
C VAL A 69 13.94 -2.77 -0.68
N ARG A 70 14.70 -3.78 -1.08
CA ARG A 70 15.34 -3.86 -2.40
C ARG A 70 14.98 -5.16 -3.10
N ASN A 71 14.64 -5.08 -4.38
CA ASN A 71 14.67 -6.24 -5.26
C ASN A 71 16.13 -6.50 -5.67
N THR A 72 16.76 -7.44 -4.96
CA THR A 72 18.13 -7.91 -5.24
C THR A 72 18.16 -9.08 -6.22
N ASN A 73 16.99 -9.58 -6.65
CA ASN A 73 16.87 -10.57 -7.71
C ASN A 73 17.04 -9.90 -9.09
N GLN A 74 17.79 -10.56 -9.99
CA GLN A 74 18.06 -10.04 -11.33
C GLN A 74 17.09 -10.52 -12.41
N GLY A 75 16.33 -11.58 -12.15
CA GLY A 75 15.53 -12.30 -13.15
C GLY A 75 14.03 -12.05 -13.06
N GLU A 76 13.51 -11.48 -11.97
CA GLU A 76 12.08 -11.24 -11.79
C GLU A 76 11.77 -10.01 -10.94
N ASP A 77 10.54 -9.51 -11.10
CA ASP A 77 10.00 -8.45 -10.25
C ASP A 77 9.68 -8.98 -8.84
N LEU A 78 9.87 -8.12 -7.84
CA LEU A 78 9.39 -8.32 -6.48
C LEU A 78 8.04 -7.62 -6.33
N GLN A 79 6.98 -8.38 -6.06
CA GLN A 79 5.64 -7.86 -5.84
C GLN A 79 5.24 -8.01 -4.37
N VAL A 80 4.82 -6.92 -3.76
CA VAL A 80 4.43 -6.87 -2.35
C VAL A 80 3.10 -6.15 -2.17
N VAL A 81 2.34 -6.60 -1.17
CA VAL A 81 1.28 -5.81 -0.55
C VAL A 81 1.85 -5.20 0.72
N VAL A 82 1.67 -3.89 0.88
CA VAL A 82 2.11 -3.14 2.05
C VAL A 82 0.89 -2.62 2.78
N THR A 83 0.83 -2.78 4.09
CA THR A 83 -0.23 -2.21 4.92
C THR A 83 0.40 -1.33 5.98
N ILE A 84 -0.17 -0.13 6.16
CA ILE A 84 0.31 0.83 7.15
C ILE A 84 -0.79 1.28 8.10
N SER A 85 -0.40 1.56 9.33
CA SER A 85 -1.23 2.32 10.28
C SER A 85 -1.00 3.84 10.11
N ARG A 86 -1.88 4.65 10.72
CA ARG A 86 -1.77 6.12 10.77
C ARG A 86 -1.51 6.83 9.41
N PRO A 87 -2.29 6.53 8.36
CA PRO A 87 -2.13 7.20 7.07
C PRO A 87 -2.51 8.70 7.12
N PRO A 88 -1.98 9.53 6.20
CA PRO A 88 -0.96 9.19 5.20
C PRO A 88 0.43 9.04 5.85
N MET A 89 1.30 8.23 5.23
CA MET A 89 2.62 7.95 5.79
C MET A 89 3.52 9.19 5.78
N LYS A 90 4.10 9.50 6.94
CA LYS A 90 5.12 10.55 7.09
C LYS A 90 6.51 9.94 7.10
N SER A 91 7.13 9.86 5.92
CA SER A 91 8.47 9.30 5.79
C SER A 91 9.58 10.34 5.85
N PHE A 92 10.66 9.98 6.53
CA PHE A 92 11.94 10.70 6.54
C PHE A 92 12.98 9.90 5.76
N ILE A 93 13.53 10.51 4.72
CA ILE A 93 14.44 9.89 3.75
C ILE A 93 15.89 10.19 4.12
N TYR A 94 16.72 9.16 4.03
CA TYR A 94 18.15 9.22 4.26
C TYR A 94 18.88 9.13 2.92
N LYS A 95 19.93 9.94 2.76
CA LYS A 95 20.82 9.84 1.59
C LYS A 95 21.65 8.57 1.66
N GLU A 96 22.20 8.28 2.84
CA GLU A 96 23.07 7.14 3.13
C GLU A 96 22.76 6.61 4.55
N TRP A 97 23.17 5.37 4.84
CA TRP A 97 23.02 4.77 6.17
C TRP A 97 23.81 5.50 7.29
N SER A 98 24.81 6.29 6.90
CA SER A 98 25.59 7.16 7.79
C SER A 98 24.96 8.54 7.99
N THR A 99 23.89 8.89 7.28
CA THR A 99 23.23 10.20 7.40
C THR A 99 22.62 10.35 8.80
N PRO A 100 22.95 11.41 9.56
CA PRO A 100 22.36 11.65 10.87
C PRO A 100 20.83 11.73 10.83
N HIS A 101 20.16 11.26 11.87
CA HIS A 101 18.69 11.28 11.93
C HIS A 101 18.11 12.70 11.84
N ALA A 102 18.85 13.71 12.32
CA ALA A 102 18.47 15.12 12.23
C ALA A 102 18.53 15.69 10.80
N GLU A 103 19.27 15.04 9.90
CA GLU A 103 19.42 15.46 8.50
C GLU A 103 18.47 14.71 7.55
N ALA A 104 17.71 13.74 8.06
CA ALA A 104 16.74 13.01 7.26
C ALA A 104 15.64 13.97 6.75
N VAL A 105 15.33 13.88 5.46
CA VAL A 105 14.42 14.81 4.80
C VAL A 105 13.01 14.25 4.81
N TYR A 106 12.06 15.00 5.37
CA TYR A 106 10.65 14.65 5.24
C TYR A 106 10.23 14.71 3.77
N GLU A 107 9.64 13.63 3.29
CA GLU A 107 9.09 13.56 1.94
C GLU A 107 7.74 12.83 1.96
N PRO A 108 6.63 13.50 1.56
CA PRO A 108 5.36 12.82 1.36
C PRO A 108 5.45 11.90 0.14
N ARG A 109 4.65 10.83 0.13
CA ARG A 109 4.68 9.89 -0.99
C ARG A 109 4.08 10.52 -2.24
N GLU A 110 4.62 10.19 -3.42
CA GLU A 110 4.20 10.79 -4.69
C GLU A 110 2.69 10.67 -4.93
N TRP A 111 2.10 9.52 -4.56
CA TRP A 111 0.66 9.28 -4.68
C TRP A 111 -0.19 10.11 -3.70
N ASP A 112 0.42 10.68 -2.66
CA ASP A 112 -0.23 11.63 -1.74
C ASP A 112 0.00 13.10 -2.15
N LYS A 113 0.89 13.37 -3.12
CA LYS A 113 1.19 14.75 -3.58
C LYS A 113 0.09 15.31 -4.50
N GLU A 114 -0.76 14.46 -5.08
CA GLU A 114 -1.88 14.88 -5.94
C GLU A 114 -3.24 14.82 -5.23
N ASP A 115 -3.57 15.89 -4.51
CA ASP A 115 -4.92 16.16 -3.97
C ASP A 115 -5.92 16.65 -5.04
N LYS A 116 -5.78 16.22 -6.31
CA LYS A 116 -6.58 16.75 -7.45
C LYS A 116 -7.60 15.79 -8.03
N LEU A 117 -7.65 14.55 -7.56
CA LEU A 117 -8.77 13.65 -7.83
C LEU A 117 -9.60 13.49 -6.56
N SER A 118 -10.31 14.57 -6.23
CA SER A 118 -11.55 14.57 -5.46
C SER A 118 -11.49 14.55 -3.92
N SER A 119 -11.16 15.71 -3.35
CA SER A 119 -11.82 16.15 -2.10
C SER A 119 -13.35 16.36 -2.27
N ALA A 120 -13.91 16.02 -3.44
CA ALA A 120 -15.32 16.12 -3.79
C ALA A 120 -15.99 14.77 -4.13
N SER A 121 -15.31 13.61 -4.08
CA SER A 121 -15.94 12.32 -4.46
C SER A 121 -15.77 11.15 -3.50
N GLN A 122 -15.15 11.34 -2.34
CA GLN A 122 -15.12 10.34 -1.27
C GLN A 122 -15.80 10.84 0.01
N GLN A 123 -17.05 11.26 -0.14
CA GLN A 123 -18.02 10.86 0.86
C GLN A 123 -18.66 9.61 0.30
N CYS A 124 -18.36 8.44 0.87
CA CYS A 124 -19.20 7.26 0.70
C CYS A 124 -20.57 7.65 1.27
N LYS A 125 -21.42 8.25 0.43
CA LYS A 125 -22.84 8.29 0.70
C LYS A 125 -23.27 6.84 0.66
N GLU A 126 -23.90 6.37 1.74
CA GLU A 126 -24.79 5.22 1.63
C GLU A 126 -25.67 5.45 0.40
N PRO A 127 -25.89 4.45 -0.47
CA PRO A 127 -26.81 4.63 -1.57
C PRO A 127 -28.15 5.08 -0.97
N GLU A 128 -28.52 6.32 -1.24
CA GLU A 128 -29.90 6.75 -1.10
C GLU A 128 -30.70 5.75 -1.92
N ALA A 129 -31.68 5.10 -1.28
CA ALA A 129 -32.42 3.96 -1.82
C ALA A 129 -32.63 4.11 -3.33
N GLU A 130 -31.97 3.24 -4.11
CA GLU A 130 -32.03 3.28 -5.57
C GLU A 130 -33.49 3.22 -6.00
N ASP A 131 -33.92 4.26 -6.72
CA ASP A 131 -35.14 4.23 -7.51
C ASP A 131 -35.14 2.95 -8.37
N ASP A 132 -36.29 2.28 -8.38
CA ASP A 132 -36.53 0.90 -8.80
C ASP A 132 -35.83 0.50 -10.12
N VAL A 133 -34.61 -0.02 -10.01
CA VAL A 133 -33.75 -0.49 -11.11
C VAL A 133 -34.48 -1.48 -12.02
N MET A 134 -35.42 -2.25 -11.48
CA MET A 134 -36.20 -3.23 -12.25
C MET A 134 -37.22 -2.54 -13.17
N ALA A 135 -37.73 -1.38 -12.77
CA ALA A 135 -38.62 -0.56 -13.61
C ALA A 135 -37.89 0.03 -14.82
N ASP A 136 -36.64 0.46 -14.65
CA ASP A 136 -35.83 1.01 -15.73
C ASP A 136 -35.42 -0.07 -16.75
N ILE A 137 -35.06 -1.26 -16.27
CA ILE A 137 -34.79 -2.42 -17.14
C ILE A 137 -36.05 -2.83 -17.91
N ALA A 138 -37.22 -2.85 -17.26
CA ALA A 138 -38.50 -3.15 -17.90
C ALA A 138 -38.85 -2.18 -19.03
N LYS A 139 -38.63 -0.88 -18.78
CA LYS A 139 -38.85 0.18 -19.77
C LYS A 139 -37.91 0.06 -20.98
N LEU A 140 -36.64 -0.27 -20.76
CA LEU A 140 -35.66 -0.48 -21.83
C LEU A 140 -35.99 -1.69 -22.72
N LEU A 141 -36.52 -2.75 -22.12
CA LEU A 141 -36.87 -3.97 -22.82
C LEU A 141 -38.27 -3.92 -23.44
N GLY A 142 -39.07 -2.89 -23.13
CA GLY A 142 -40.47 -2.78 -23.56
C GLY A 142 -41.36 -3.88 -22.98
N ARG A 143 -41.04 -4.37 -21.78
CA ARG A 143 -41.74 -5.45 -21.08
C ARG A 143 -42.30 -4.97 -19.75
N SER A 144 -43.24 -5.69 -19.16
CA SER A 144 -43.68 -5.42 -17.79
C SER A 144 -42.63 -5.92 -16.80
N ILE A 145 -42.57 -5.33 -15.60
CA ILE A 145 -41.65 -5.77 -14.52
C ILE A 145 -41.93 -7.23 -14.16
N GLU A 146 -43.21 -7.62 -14.15
CA GLU A 146 -43.69 -8.98 -13.86
C GLU A 146 -43.23 -10.01 -14.91
N ASP A 147 -42.84 -9.58 -16.11
CA ASP A 147 -42.28 -10.45 -17.16
C ASP A 147 -40.76 -10.66 -17.03
N ILE A 148 -40.11 -9.90 -16.14
CA ILE A 148 -38.65 -9.87 -15.92
C ILE A 148 -38.31 -10.51 -14.59
N VAL A 149 -39.15 -10.31 -13.57
CA VAL A 149 -39.00 -10.97 -12.28
C VAL A 149 -39.45 -12.43 -12.42
N VAL A 150 -38.50 -13.35 -12.52
CA VAL A 150 -38.79 -14.78 -12.34
C VAL A 150 -39.07 -15.00 -10.86
N SER A 151 -40.31 -15.37 -10.53
CA SER A 151 -40.71 -15.77 -9.19
C SER A 151 -39.78 -16.87 -8.66
N ASP A 152 -39.21 -16.66 -7.47
CA ASP A 152 -38.42 -17.64 -6.70
C ASP A 152 -39.27 -18.81 -6.14
N GLU A 153 -40.37 -19.18 -6.80
CA GLU A 153 -41.11 -20.42 -6.51
C GLU A 153 -40.53 -21.60 -7.30
N ILE A 154 -39.29 -21.98 -6.98
CA ILE A 154 -38.85 -23.37 -7.07
C ILE A 154 -38.34 -23.77 -5.69
N ARG A 155 -39.19 -24.48 -4.97
CA ARG A 155 -38.88 -25.21 -3.74
C ARG A 155 -38.93 -26.71 -4.01
#